data_AF-A0A4P6PHW5-F1
#
_entry.id   AF-A0A4P6PHW5-F1
#
_cell.length_a   1.000
_cell.length_b   1.000
_cell.length_c   1.000
_cell.angle_alpha   90.00
_cell.angle_beta   90.00
_cell.angle_gamma   90.00
#
_symmetry.space_group_name_H-M   'P 1'
#
loop_
_entity.id
_entity.type
_entity.pdbx_description
1 polymer ?
#
loop_
_entity_poly.entity_id
_entity_poly.type
_entity_poly.pdbx_seq_one_letter_code
_entity_poly.pdbx_strand_id
1 'polypeptide(L)'
;MPDIPKEYIENLLAPLLAAQIFMGVLIYVLIVRKRISADYKLLVCFLLTFTIFLAGRAVQEFSDAVTGQKILLFRMALLFSVGVPSLQVAAARQSGFVSHWKWVVPAYAAGALVAAVYVVYMDAAMSGFVFTEEMLSASPVPATIRTGRGILLYGALITLVLPSGFLMVRELSGGRNRTLSGFLSGALIFGIFMMVGVSGDHRVAFYYTGSVIPACCWAWSVFQDIRDMKGRAALLKEELQYLVLSGKKADVPRIAELLRTLEALSEGNLDRYKIRVREILSMLTDVTITAGGDPEGLIERHREQERAIEESGNPENIRAIAETEAAELSAMIADIPEQRANMLVHRAKAYIGDHFCEGVSVLMVAEQLGVSRAHLMREFKKATEQTVNQYITTLRMERAKELLRDRSVTDTAFEVGYNNSNYFSTVFKKSEGLSPLEFKKLQESGS
;
A
#
# COMPACT_ATOMS: atom_id res chain seq x y z
N MET A 1 -49.94 -2.33 -14.72
CA MET A 1 -49.00 -3.48 -14.68
C MET A 1 -49.78 -4.66 -14.14
N PRO A 2 -49.73 -5.86 -14.77
CA PRO A 2 -50.37 -7.03 -14.18
C PRO A 2 -49.76 -7.30 -12.80
N ASP A 3 -50.61 -7.56 -11.80
CA ASP A 3 -50.17 -7.88 -10.43
C ASP A 3 -49.40 -9.20 -10.47
N ILE A 4 -48.10 -9.12 -10.18
CA ILE A 4 -47.25 -10.31 -10.08
C ILE A 4 -47.69 -11.07 -8.81
N PRO A 5 -48.03 -12.37 -8.90
CA PRO A 5 -48.44 -13.15 -7.75
C PRO A 5 -47.38 -13.09 -6.63
N LYS A 6 -47.83 -12.91 -5.39
CA LYS A 6 -46.95 -12.79 -4.22
C LYS A 6 -45.97 -13.96 -4.09
N GLU A 7 -46.43 -15.18 -4.39
CA GLU A 7 -45.60 -16.39 -4.39
C GLU A 7 -44.46 -16.33 -5.41
N TYR A 8 -44.67 -15.71 -6.57
CA TYR A 8 -43.65 -15.55 -7.60
C TYR A 8 -42.55 -14.58 -7.14
N ILE A 9 -42.93 -13.50 -6.45
CA ILE A 9 -41.98 -12.55 -5.87
C ILE A 9 -41.15 -13.25 -4.78
N GLU A 10 -41.82 -14.00 -3.91
CA GLU A 10 -41.25 -14.62 -2.73
C GLU A 10 -40.36 -15.85 -3.01
N ASN A 11 -40.77 -16.71 -3.94
CA ASN A 11 -40.10 -17.97 -4.23
C ASN A 11 -39.13 -17.90 -5.41
N LEU A 12 -39.24 -16.89 -6.27
CA LEU A 12 -38.42 -16.79 -7.48
C LEU A 12 -37.65 -15.48 -7.58
N LEU A 13 -38.35 -14.35 -7.57
CA LEU A 13 -37.71 -13.05 -7.85
C LEU A 13 -36.70 -12.66 -6.75
N ALA A 14 -37.11 -12.74 -5.48
CA ALA A 14 -36.25 -12.34 -4.36
C ALA A 14 -34.99 -13.21 -4.22
N PRO A 15 -35.06 -14.57 -4.24
CA PRO A 15 -33.86 -15.40 -4.23
C PRO A 15 -32.92 -15.14 -5.43
N LEU A 16 -33.46 -14.92 -6.63
CA LEU A 16 -32.65 -14.65 -7.83
C LEU A 16 -31.96 -13.29 -7.76
N LEU A 17 -32.66 -12.24 -7.32
CA LEU A 17 -32.08 -10.92 -7.10
C LEU A 17 -30.94 -10.98 -6.07
N ALA A 18 -31.17 -11.66 -4.95
CA ALA A 18 -30.12 -11.88 -3.96
C ALA A 18 -28.94 -12.64 -4.60
N ALA A 19 -29.19 -13.77 -5.28
CA ALA A 19 -28.16 -14.55 -5.95
C ALA A 19 -27.34 -13.73 -6.97
N GLN A 20 -27.99 -12.83 -7.71
CA GLN A 20 -27.32 -11.94 -8.66
C GLN A 20 -26.38 -10.96 -7.95
N ILE A 21 -26.76 -10.39 -6.81
CA ILE A 21 -25.88 -9.55 -5.99
C ILE A 21 -24.65 -10.36 -5.56
N PHE A 22 -24.86 -11.56 -5.03
CA PHE A 22 -23.76 -12.45 -4.62
C PHE A 22 -22.85 -12.86 -5.78
N MET A 23 -23.41 -13.16 -6.94
CA MET A 23 -22.66 -13.47 -8.15
C MET A 23 -21.82 -12.28 -8.60
N GLY A 24 -22.37 -11.07 -8.57
CA GLY A 24 -21.63 -9.85 -8.87
C GLY A 24 -20.45 -9.63 -7.92
N VAL A 25 -20.66 -9.82 -6.61
CA VAL A 25 -19.59 -9.75 -5.60
C VAL A 25 -18.54 -10.84 -5.85
N LEU A 26 -18.96 -12.08 -6.13
CA LEU A 26 -18.08 -13.21 -6.43
C LEU A 26 -17.20 -12.93 -7.66
N ILE A 27 -17.78 -12.47 -8.76
CA ILE A 27 -17.06 -12.11 -9.99
C ILE A 27 -16.05 -10.99 -9.70
N TYR A 28 -16.49 -9.94 -8.98
CA TYR A 28 -15.60 -8.85 -8.58
C TYR A 28 -14.40 -9.36 -7.77
N VAL A 29 -14.65 -10.20 -6.76
CA VAL A 29 -13.57 -10.82 -5.96
C VAL A 29 -12.64 -11.63 -6.86
N LEU A 30 -13.16 -12.47 -7.78
CA LEU A 30 -12.35 -13.29 -8.67
C LEU A 30 -11.51 -12.47 -9.65
N ILE A 31 -12.01 -11.35 -10.16
CA ILE A 31 -11.26 -10.44 -11.04
C ILE A 31 -10.14 -9.73 -10.27
N VAL A 32 -10.45 -9.20 -9.08
CA VAL A 32 -9.49 -8.47 -8.25
C VAL A 32 -8.42 -9.41 -7.65
N ARG A 33 -8.72 -10.71 -7.53
CA ARG A 33 -7.89 -11.74 -6.89
C ARG A 33 -6.50 -11.95 -7.51
N LYS A 34 -6.20 -11.43 -8.71
CA LYS A 34 -4.87 -11.62 -9.34
C LYS A 34 -3.67 -11.14 -8.48
N ARG A 35 -3.86 -10.47 -7.32
CA ARG A 35 -2.78 -10.08 -6.40
C ARG A 35 -3.04 -10.17 -4.88
N ILE A 36 -4.02 -10.93 -4.34
CA ILE A 36 -4.35 -10.83 -2.89
C ILE A 36 -4.70 -12.18 -2.20
N SER A 37 -4.06 -12.40 -1.03
CA SER A 37 -4.28 -13.26 0.17
C SER A 37 -5.09 -14.58 0.09
N ALA A 38 -4.66 -15.58 0.88
CA ALA A 38 -5.27 -16.92 0.96
C ALA A 38 -6.69 -16.93 1.55
N ASP A 39 -7.07 -15.94 2.36
CA ASP A 39 -8.37 -15.89 3.04
C ASP A 39 -9.53 -15.61 2.08
N TYR A 40 -9.23 -15.02 0.92
CA TYR A 40 -10.20 -14.85 -0.16
C TYR A 40 -10.66 -16.19 -0.75
N LYS A 41 -9.89 -17.28 -0.63
CA LYS A 41 -10.33 -18.61 -1.09
C LYS A 41 -11.54 -19.10 -0.30
N LEU A 42 -11.53 -18.91 1.02
CA LEU A 42 -12.62 -19.30 1.90
C LEU A 42 -13.84 -18.41 1.68
N LEU A 43 -13.63 -17.11 1.49
CA LEU A 43 -14.74 -16.21 1.18
C LEU A 43 -15.37 -16.51 -0.19
N VAL A 44 -14.56 -16.80 -1.22
CA VAL A 44 -15.03 -17.26 -2.54
C VAL A 44 -15.84 -18.55 -2.40
N CYS A 45 -15.36 -19.50 -1.60
CA CYS A 45 -16.07 -20.75 -1.31
C CYS A 45 -17.45 -20.48 -0.67
N PHE A 46 -17.51 -19.61 0.34
CA PHE A 46 -18.76 -19.19 0.95
C PHE A 46 -19.68 -18.50 -0.06
N LEU A 47 -19.21 -17.49 -0.79
CA LEU A 47 -20.01 -16.75 -1.77
C LEU A 47 -20.56 -17.66 -2.86
N LEU A 48 -19.75 -18.61 -3.35
CA LEU A 48 -20.17 -19.58 -4.36
C LEU A 48 -21.27 -20.51 -3.82
N THR A 49 -21.05 -21.12 -2.66
CA THR A 49 -22.02 -22.04 -2.04
C THR A 49 -23.32 -21.31 -1.66
N PHE A 50 -23.23 -20.07 -1.19
CA PHE A 50 -24.40 -19.23 -0.89
C PHE A 50 -25.17 -18.82 -2.15
N THR A 51 -24.45 -18.52 -3.25
CA THR A 51 -25.08 -18.24 -4.55
C THR A 51 -25.84 -19.46 -5.07
N ILE A 52 -25.23 -20.66 -4.98
CA ILE A 52 -25.88 -21.93 -5.34
C ILE A 52 -27.11 -22.17 -4.46
N PHE A 53 -27.03 -21.88 -3.17
CA PHE A 53 -28.14 -22.01 -2.23
C PHE A 53 -29.35 -21.14 -2.62
N LEU A 54 -29.11 -19.86 -2.94
CA LEU A 54 -30.15 -18.91 -3.33
C LEU A 54 -30.73 -19.23 -4.72
N ALA A 55 -29.87 -19.41 -5.73
CA ALA A 55 -30.30 -19.74 -7.09
C ALA A 55 -31.01 -21.09 -7.16
N GLY A 56 -30.58 -22.05 -6.33
CA GLY A 56 -31.21 -23.37 -6.22
C GLY A 56 -32.68 -23.34 -5.78
N ARG A 57 -33.16 -22.24 -5.17
CA ARG A 57 -34.60 -22.11 -4.85
C ARG A 57 -35.44 -22.01 -6.11
N ALA A 58 -35.00 -21.21 -7.07
CA ALA A 58 -35.66 -21.06 -8.37
C ALA A 58 -35.70 -22.40 -9.11
N VAL A 59 -34.56 -23.10 -9.17
CA VAL A 59 -34.47 -24.41 -9.83
C VAL A 59 -35.40 -25.43 -9.16
N GLN A 60 -35.45 -25.44 -7.82
CA GLN A 60 -36.36 -26.32 -7.07
C GLN A 60 -37.83 -26.05 -7.40
N GLU A 61 -38.24 -24.78 -7.50
CA GLU A 61 -39.64 -24.41 -7.73
C GLU A 61 -40.18 -24.92 -9.08
N PHE A 62 -39.32 -25.01 -10.09
CA PHE A 62 -39.66 -25.51 -11.42
C PHE A 62 -39.34 -26.99 -11.64
N SER A 63 -38.94 -27.71 -10.59
CA SER A 63 -38.65 -29.15 -10.65
C SER A 63 -39.85 -29.97 -10.17
N ASP A 64 -39.92 -31.24 -10.58
CA ASP A 64 -40.88 -32.18 -10.00
C ASP A 64 -40.60 -32.38 -8.49
N ALA A 65 -41.58 -32.91 -7.74
CA ALA A 65 -41.50 -33.02 -6.29
C ALA A 65 -40.25 -33.80 -5.80
N VAL A 66 -39.88 -34.88 -6.49
CA VAL A 66 -38.75 -35.74 -6.10
C VAL A 66 -37.43 -35.02 -6.39
N THR A 67 -37.29 -34.45 -7.58
CA THR A 67 -36.09 -33.69 -7.95
C THR A 67 -35.94 -32.44 -7.11
N GLY A 68 -37.04 -31.73 -6.84
CA GLY A 68 -37.08 -30.54 -5.98
C GLY A 68 -36.62 -30.83 -4.55
N GLN A 69 -36.99 -31.99 -4.00
CA GLN A 69 -36.51 -32.44 -2.70
C GLN A 69 -35.01 -32.72 -2.69
N LYS A 70 -34.48 -33.39 -3.73
CA LYS A 70 -33.03 -33.63 -3.86
C LYS A 70 -32.26 -32.32 -3.94
N ILE A 71 -32.77 -31.34 -4.68
CA ILE A 71 -32.19 -29.99 -4.77
C ILE A 71 -32.17 -29.32 -3.39
N LEU A 72 -33.26 -29.40 -2.61
CA LEU A 72 -33.32 -28.87 -1.24
C LEU A 72 -32.25 -29.49 -0.33
N LEU A 73 -32.16 -30.82 -0.31
CA LEU A 73 -31.20 -31.53 0.54
C LEU A 73 -29.77 -31.18 0.15
N PHE A 74 -29.46 -31.19 -1.15
CA PHE A 74 -28.14 -30.84 -1.66
C PHE A 74 -27.73 -29.42 -1.26
N ARG A 75 -28.58 -28.43 -1.48
CA ARG A 75 -28.20 -27.03 -1.21
C ARG A 75 -28.08 -26.70 0.27
N MET A 76 -28.91 -27.32 1.12
CA MET A 76 -28.77 -27.20 2.57
C MET A 76 -27.49 -27.89 3.04
N ALA A 77 -27.22 -29.10 2.57
CA ALA A 77 -26.00 -29.82 2.92
C ALA A 77 -24.75 -29.05 2.49
N LEU A 78 -24.72 -28.51 1.26
CA LEU A 78 -23.60 -27.72 0.75
C LEU A 78 -23.37 -26.44 1.56
N LEU A 79 -24.45 -25.71 1.87
CA LEU A 79 -24.35 -24.48 2.66
C LEU A 79 -23.81 -24.75 4.06
N PHE A 80 -24.33 -25.75 4.77
CA PHE A 80 -23.95 -26.00 6.16
C PHE A 80 -22.62 -26.76 6.32
N SER A 81 -22.27 -27.65 5.41
CA SER A 81 -21.01 -28.41 5.49
C SER A 81 -19.80 -27.66 4.94
N VAL A 82 -20.00 -26.78 3.96
CA VAL A 82 -18.92 -26.06 3.27
C VAL A 82 -19.04 -24.56 3.44
N GLY A 83 -20.19 -23.98 3.10
CA GLY A 83 -20.37 -22.53 3.06
C GLY A 83 -20.21 -21.83 4.40
N VAL A 84 -21.07 -22.15 5.36
CA VAL A 84 -21.07 -21.56 6.71
C VAL A 84 -19.72 -21.76 7.41
N PRO A 85 -19.11 -22.97 7.43
CA PRO A 85 -17.77 -23.15 7.96
C PRO A 85 -16.71 -22.30 7.26
N SER A 86 -16.76 -22.17 5.93
CA SER A 86 -15.82 -21.31 5.19
C SER A 86 -15.91 -19.85 5.64
N LEU A 87 -17.12 -19.33 5.84
CA LEU A 87 -17.34 -17.99 6.37
C LEU A 87 -16.79 -17.84 7.80
N GLN A 88 -17.09 -18.79 8.69
CA GLN A 88 -16.63 -18.73 10.09
C GLN A 88 -15.10 -18.79 10.19
N VAL A 89 -14.46 -19.66 9.42
CA VAL A 89 -13.00 -19.76 9.41
C VAL A 89 -12.37 -18.51 8.82
N ALA A 90 -12.93 -17.95 7.74
CA ALA A 90 -12.45 -16.69 7.18
C ALA A 90 -12.57 -15.53 8.19
N ALA A 91 -13.73 -15.41 8.86
CA ALA A 91 -13.96 -14.39 9.87
C ALA A 91 -13.03 -14.55 11.08
N ALA A 92 -12.82 -15.78 11.57
CA ALA A 92 -11.91 -16.04 12.68
C ALA A 92 -10.45 -15.66 12.33
N ARG A 93 -9.99 -15.99 11.11
CA ARG A 93 -8.65 -15.57 10.66
C ARG A 93 -8.51 -14.06 10.61
N GLN A 94 -9.52 -13.36 10.09
CA GLN A 94 -9.54 -11.89 10.03
C GLN A 94 -9.63 -11.24 11.43
N SER A 95 -10.17 -11.95 12.43
CA SER A 95 -10.12 -11.58 13.86
C SER A 95 -8.76 -11.83 14.54
N GLY A 96 -7.74 -12.22 13.78
CA GLY A 96 -6.40 -12.48 14.30
C GLY A 96 -6.22 -13.84 14.97
N PHE A 97 -7.15 -14.78 14.79
CA PHE A 97 -6.90 -16.16 15.19
C PHE A 97 -5.88 -16.78 14.22
N VAL A 98 -4.68 -17.08 14.73
CA VAL A 98 -3.65 -17.79 13.97
C VAL A 98 -4.24 -19.13 13.52
N SER A 99 -4.26 -19.35 12.20
CA SER A 99 -4.93 -20.49 11.56
C SER A 99 -4.30 -21.82 11.93
N HIS A 100 -4.59 -22.31 13.12
CA HIS A 100 -4.27 -23.66 13.56
C HIS A 100 -5.47 -24.58 13.29
N TRP A 101 -5.22 -25.87 13.07
CA TRP A 101 -6.26 -26.89 12.86
C TRP A 101 -7.37 -26.88 13.93
N LYS A 102 -7.09 -26.32 15.11
CA LYS A 102 -8.00 -26.15 16.25
C LYS A 102 -9.25 -25.31 15.95
N TRP A 103 -9.24 -24.41 14.97
CA TRP A 103 -10.43 -23.62 14.60
C TRP A 103 -11.07 -24.11 13.29
N VAL A 104 -10.24 -24.59 12.36
CA VAL A 104 -10.72 -25.06 11.05
C VAL A 104 -11.48 -26.37 11.20
N VAL A 105 -10.88 -27.38 11.85
CA VAL A 105 -11.48 -28.72 11.94
C VAL A 105 -12.83 -28.70 12.66
N PRO A 106 -12.98 -28.05 13.84
CA PRO A 106 -14.28 -28.03 14.52
C PRO A 106 -15.39 -27.33 13.73
N ALA A 107 -15.07 -26.24 13.02
CA ALA A 107 -16.07 -25.51 12.23
C ALA A 107 -16.64 -26.39 11.10
N TYR A 108 -15.76 -27.05 10.32
CA TYR A 108 -16.19 -27.95 9.26
C TYR A 108 -16.82 -29.24 9.79
N ALA A 109 -16.31 -29.80 10.89
CA ALA A 109 -16.90 -30.99 11.52
C ALA A 109 -18.32 -30.71 12.04
N ALA A 110 -18.54 -29.58 12.71
CA ALA A 110 -19.86 -29.18 13.19
C ALA A 110 -20.83 -28.94 12.02
N GLY A 111 -20.38 -28.24 10.98
CA GLY A 111 -21.17 -28.03 9.76
C GLY A 111 -21.55 -29.32 9.04
N ALA A 112 -20.59 -30.23 8.87
CA ALA A 112 -20.82 -31.54 8.26
C ALA A 112 -21.77 -32.42 9.09
N LEU A 113 -21.65 -32.38 10.42
CA LEU A 113 -22.55 -33.09 11.32
C LEU A 113 -23.99 -32.59 11.19
N VAL A 114 -24.20 -31.27 11.23
CA VAL A 114 -25.52 -30.64 11.05
C VAL A 114 -26.12 -31.02 9.69
N ALA A 115 -25.32 -30.93 8.62
CA ALA A 115 -25.75 -31.29 7.27
C ALA A 115 -26.16 -32.78 7.18
N ALA A 116 -25.35 -33.69 7.72
CA ALA A 116 -25.62 -35.12 7.70
C ALA A 116 -26.90 -35.46 8.49
N VAL A 117 -27.04 -34.93 9.71
CA VAL A 117 -28.22 -35.15 10.55
C VAL A 117 -29.47 -34.58 9.87
N TYR A 118 -29.39 -33.38 9.29
CA TYR A 118 -30.50 -32.78 8.55
C TYR A 118 -30.92 -33.66 7.35
N VAL A 119 -29.97 -34.09 6.52
CA VAL A 119 -30.26 -34.91 5.33
C VAL A 119 -30.88 -36.25 5.73
N VAL A 120 -30.31 -36.95 6.72
CA VAL A 120 -30.83 -38.23 7.20
C VAL A 120 -32.26 -38.09 7.70
N TYR A 121 -32.54 -37.09 8.55
CA TYR A 121 -33.89 -36.91 9.11
C TYR A 121 -34.90 -36.43 8.09
N MET A 122 -34.52 -35.52 7.18
CA MET A 122 -35.44 -35.03 6.14
C MET A 122 -35.73 -36.09 5.09
N ASP A 123 -34.74 -36.91 4.75
CA ASP A 123 -34.96 -38.05 3.86
C ASP A 123 -35.86 -39.10 4.51
N ALA A 124 -35.57 -39.47 5.77
CA ALA A 124 -36.39 -40.40 6.54
C ALA A 124 -37.84 -39.91 6.73
N ALA A 125 -38.04 -38.59 6.86
CA ALA A 125 -39.37 -38.00 7.06
C ALA A 125 -40.22 -37.94 5.78
N MET A 126 -39.59 -38.08 4.60
CA MET A 126 -40.25 -37.89 3.30
C MET A 126 -40.12 -39.11 2.39
N SER A 127 -39.40 -40.15 2.81
CA SER A 127 -39.29 -41.48 2.19
C SER A 127 -38.93 -41.44 0.69
N GLY A 128 -37.72 -41.03 0.30
CA GLY A 128 -37.46 -40.92 -1.15
C GLY A 128 -36.04 -40.80 -1.71
N PHE A 129 -34.97 -40.73 -0.91
CA PHE A 129 -33.60 -40.55 -1.43
C PHE A 129 -32.60 -41.62 -0.97
N VAL A 130 -32.53 -41.95 0.31
CA VAL A 130 -31.58 -42.95 0.88
C VAL A 130 -32.33 -44.05 1.64
N PHE A 131 -33.38 -43.70 2.37
CA PHE A 131 -34.17 -44.65 3.15
C PHE A 131 -35.47 -45.03 2.41
N THR A 132 -35.71 -46.33 2.24
CA THR A 132 -36.98 -46.88 1.75
C THR A 132 -38.00 -47.00 2.89
N GLU A 133 -39.29 -47.10 2.57
CA GLU A 133 -40.36 -47.29 3.56
C GLU A 133 -40.13 -48.52 4.46
N GLU A 134 -39.54 -49.60 3.90
CA GLU A 134 -39.16 -50.80 4.63
C GLU A 134 -38.09 -50.53 5.70
N MET A 135 -37.06 -49.76 5.37
CA MET A 135 -35.98 -49.41 6.31
C MET A 135 -36.48 -48.50 7.45
N LEU A 136 -37.50 -47.67 7.17
CA LEU A 136 -38.08 -46.74 8.15
C LEU A 136 -39.00 -47.43 9.15
N SER A 137 -39.65 -48.53 8.76
CA SER A 137 -40.54 -49.33 9.61
C SER A 137 -39.87 -49.96 10.84
N ALA A 138 -38.54 -50.08 10.81
CA ALA A 138 -37.72 -50.63 11.89
C ALA A 138 -37.14 -49.54 12.83
N SER A 139 -37.39 -48.26 12.55
CA SER A 139 -36.79 -47.15 13.31
C SER A 139 -37.65 -46.73 14.52
N PRO A 140 -37.06 -46.55 15.72
CA PRO A 140 -37.78 -46.13 16.92
C PRO A 140 -38.10 -44.62 16.96
N VAL A 141 -37.63 -43.82 16.00
CA VAL A 141 -37.79 -42.35 16.02
C VAL A 141 -38.73 -41.90 14.90
N PRO A 142 -39.85 -41.22 15.20
CA PRO A 142 -40.71 -40.61 14.20
C PRO A 142 -39.96 -39.49 13.46
N ALA A 143 -39.60 -39.74 12.20
CA ALA A 143 -38.99 -38.74 11.33
C ALA A 143 -40.09 -37.80 10.82
N THR A 144 -40.14 -36.56 11.33
CA THR A 144 -41.11 -35.56 10.87
C THR A 144 -40.40 -34.35 10.28
N ILE A 145 -41.06 -33.68 9.32
CA ILE A 145 -40.57 -32.43 8.72
C ILE A 145 -40.32 -31.37 9.80
N ARG A 146 -41.12 -31.37 10.88
CA ARG A 146 -40.93 -30.47 12.04
C ARG A 146 -39.59 -30.72 12.73
N THR A 147 -39.22 -31.99 12.94
CA THR A 147 -37.92 -32.36 13.51
C THR A 147 -36.77 -31.91 12.60
N GLY A 148 -36.90 -32.11 11.28
CA GLY A 148 -35.90 -31.65 10.30
C GLY A 148 -35.72 -30.12 10.30
N ARG A 149 -36.82 -29.35 10.39
CA ARG A 149 -36.77 -27.89 10.57
C ARG A 149 -36.09 -27.50 11.89
N GLY A 150 -36.35 -28.23 12.97
CA GLY A 150 -35.68 -28.04 14.27
C GLY A 150 -34.17 -28.25 14.19
N ILE A 151 -33.71 -29.32 13.54
CA ILE A 151 -32.28 -29.60 13.31
C ILE A 151 -31.61 -28.42 12.58
N LEU A 152 -32.27 -27.88 11.56
CA LEU A 152 -31.76 -26.74 10.80
C LEU A 152 -31.67 -25.46 11.66
N LEU A 153 -32.67 -25.21 12.52
CA LEU A 153 -32.69 -24.08 13.45
C LEU A 153 -31.54 -24.14 14.46
N TYR A 154 -31.39 -25.26 15.16
CA TYR A 154 -30.30 -25.45 16.12
C TYR A 154 -28.94 -25.47 15.42
N GLY A 155 -28.88 -26.07 14.23
CA GLY A 155 -27.69 -26.05 13.37
C GLY A 155 -27.24 -24.63 13.02
N ALA A 156 -28.16 -23.78 12.55
CA ALA A 156 -27.87 -22.37 12.26
C ALA A 156 -27.46 -21.59 13.52
N LEU A 157 -28.10 -21.84 14.65
CA LEU A 157 -27.73 -21.22 15.92
C LEU A 157 -26.28 -21.56 16.31
N ILE A 158 -25.92 -22.84 16.28
CA ILE A 158 -24.62 -23.36 16.73
C ILE A 158 -23.50 -23.05 15.76
N THR A 159 -23.75 -23.14 14.45
CA THR A 159 -22.69 -23.04 13.42
C THR A 159 -22.53 -21.65 12.83
N LEU A 160 -23.57 -20.80 12.89
CA LEU A 160 -23.57 -19.46 12.30
C LEU A 160 -23.76 -18.37 13.36
N VAL A 161 -24.86 -18.38 14.11
CA VAL A 161 -25.25 -17.24 14.96
C VAL A 161 -24.32 -17.08 16.18
N LEU A 162 -24.15 -18.13 16.98
CA LEU A 162 -23.32 -18.06 18.19
C LEU A 162 -21.85 -17.76 17.88
N PRO A 163 -21.19 -18.43 16.91
CA PRO A 163 -19.81 -18.11 16.55
C PRO A 163 -19.66 -16.69 15.99
N SER A 164 -20.58 -16.25 15.11
CA SER A 164 -20.54 -14.89 14.56
C SER A 164 -20.76 -13.83 15.64
N GLY A 165 -21.64 -14.09 16.61
CA GLY A 165 -21.90 -13.21 17.75
C GLY A 165 -20.69 -13.11 18.68
N PHE A 166 -20.05 -14.24 18.99
CA PHE A 166 -18.81 -14.28 19.77
C PHE A 166 -17.70 -13.45 19.10
N LEU A 167 -17.47 -13.65 17.80
CA LEU A 167 -16.48 -12.87 17.04
C LEU A 167 -16.85 -11.37 17.01
N MET A 168 -18.13 -11.03 16.86
CA MET A 168 -18.58 -9.64 16.83
C MET A 168 -18.30 -8.92 18.15
N VAL A 169 -18.63 -9.54 19.29
CA VAL A 169 -18.38 -8.96 20.61
C VAL A 169 -16.88 -8.71 20.80
N ARG A 170 -16.05 -9.68 20.39
CA ARG A 170 -14.59 -9.55 20.47
C ARG A 170 -14.07 -8.38 19.63
N GLU A 171 -14.52 -8.22 18.38
CA GLU A 171 -14.12 -7.09 17.53
C GLU A 171 -14.54 -5.75 18.14
N LEU A 172 -15.76 -5.65 18.67
CA LEU A 172 -16.23 -4.44 19.34
C LEU A 172 -15.42 -4.10 20.60
N SER A 173 -14.89 -5.10 21.31
CA SER A 173 -14.10 -4.90 22.54
C SER A 173 -12.59 -4.74 22.32
N GLY A 174 -12.01 -5.23 21.21
CA GLY A 174 -10.56 -5.41 21.07
C GLY A 174 -9.89 -4.93 19.78
N GLY A 175 -10.63 -4.56 18.73
CA GLY A 175 -10.02 -4.16 17.46
C GLY A 175 -11.03 -3.66 16.43
N ARG A 176 -10.85 -2.44 15.91
CA ARG A 176 -11.75 -1.81 14.92
C ARG A 176 -11.55 -2.36 13.51
N ASN A 177 -11.59 -3.68 13.30
CA ASN A 177 -11.64 -4.22 11.94
C ASN A 177 -13.04 -3.98 11.33
N ARG A 178 -13.27 -2.75 10.84
CA ARG A 178 -14.57 -2.30 10.33
C ARG A 178 -15.06 -3.13 9.15
N THR A 179 -14.17 -3.74 8.37
CA THR A 179 -14.56 -4.59 7.23
C THR A 179 -15.14 -5.92 7.73
N LEU A 180 -14.55 -6.50 8.78
CA LEU A 180 -15.04 -7.71 9.44
C LEU A 180 -16.39 -7.50 10.16
N SER A 181 -16.62 -6.31 10.75
CA SER A 181 -17.91 -5.99 11.37
C SER A 181 -19.08 -6.10 10.38
N GLY A 182 -18.89 -5.73 9.11
CA GLY A 182 -19.94 -5.90 8.11
C GLY A 182 -20.18 -7.38 7.72
N PHE A 183 -19.13 -8.22 7.73
CA PHE A 183 -19.27 -9.67 7.53
C PHE A 183 -20.06 -10.34 8.64
N LEU A 184 -19.71 -10.05 9.89
CA LEU A 184 -20.37 -10.63 11.05
C LEU A 184 -21.80 -10.12 11.20
N SER A 185 -22.05 -8.84 10.87
CA SER A 185 -23.41 -8.28 10.85
C SER A 185 -24.30 -8.98 9.83
N GLY A 186 -23.79 -9.18 8.61
CA GLY A 186 -24.52 -9.93 7.57
C GLY A 186 -24.83 -11.37 8.00
N ALA A 187 -23.87 -12.05 8.64
CA ALA A 187 -24.04 -13.41 9.15
C ALA A 187 -25.12 -13.51 10.24
N LEU A 188 -25.11 -12.58 11.20
CA LEU A 188 -26.10 -12.51 12.27
C LEU A 188 -27.50 -12.19 11.73
N ILE A 189 -27.59 -11.20 10.84
CA ILE A 189 -28.85 -10.81 10.18
C ILE A 189 -29.43 -12.00 9.40
N PHE A 190 -28.59 -12.67 8.59
CA PHE A 190 -29.03 -13.86 7.85
C PHE A 190 -29.48 -14.99 8.79
N GLY A 191 -28.73 -15.25 9.86
CA GLY A 191 -29.08 -16.26 10.85
C GLY A 191 -30.44 -15.98 11.51
N ILE A 192 -30.72 -14.73 11.88
CA ILE A 192 -32.02 -14.32 12.43
C ILE A 192 -33.13 -14.54 11.40
N PHE A 193 -32.95 -14.07 10.16
CA PHE A 193 -33.95 -14.26 9.10
C PHE A 193 -34.22 -15.73 8.81
N MET A 194 -33.17 -16.57 8.77
CA MET A 194 -33.30 -18.01 8.62
C MET A 194 -34.06 -18.63 9.79
N MET A 195 -33.75 -18.25 11.03
CA MET A 195 -34.45 -18.78 12.21
C MET A 195 -35.93 -18.39 12.25
N VAL A 196 -36.27 -17.16 11.88
CA VAL A 196 -37.66 -16.71 11.78
C VAL A 196 -38.37 -17.40 10.61
N GLY A 197 -37.70 -17.57 9.47
CA GLY A 197 -38.26 -18.20 8.28
C GLY A 197 -38.54 -19.70 8.42
N VAL A 198 -37.73 -20.41 9.23
CA VAL A 198 -37.86 -21.86 9.46
C VAL A 198 -38.81 -22.20 10.62
N SER A 199 -38.99 -21.29 11.59
CA SER A 199 -39.85 -21.52 12.76
C SER A 199 -41.37 -21.39 12.48
N GLY A 200 -41.76 -20.74 11.38
CA GLY A 200 -43.17 -20.61 10.97
C GLY A 200 -43.55 -21.52 9.80
N ASP A 201 -44.82 -21.92 9.72
CA ASP A 201 -45.26 -22.89 8.70
C ASP A 201 -45.27 -22.36 7.25
N HIS A 202 -45.33 -21.05 7.02
CA HIS A 202 -45.58 -20.47 5.68
C HIS A 202 -44.68 -19.24 5.34
N ARG A 203 -43.46 -19.14 5.91
CA ARG A 203 -42.62 -17.93 5.73
C ARG A 203 -41.20 -18.22 5.25
N VAL A 204 -41.01 -19.28 4.46
CA VAL A 204 -39.73 -19.60 3.80
C VAL A 204 -39.24 -18.43 2.94
N ALA A 205 -40.17 -17.70 2.33
CA ALA A 205 -39.94 -16.42 1.64
C ALA A 205 -39.14 -15.39 2.45
N PHE A 206 -39.31 -15.38 3.77
CA PHE A 206 -38.78 -14.35 4.66
C PHE A 206 -37.26 -14.38 4.75
N TYR A 207 -36.64 -15.56 4.70
CA TYR A 207 -35.17 -15.60 4.70
C TYR A 207 -34.57 -15.33 3.32
N TYR A 208 -35.27 -15.63 2.22
CA TYR A 208 -34.79 -15.27 0.88
C TYR A 208 -34.90 -13.77 0.63
N THR A 209 -36.04 -13.17 0.93
CA THR A 209 -36.22 -11.71 0.90
C THR A 209 -35.29 -11.02 1.89
N GLY A 210 -35.16 -11.56 3.11
CA GLY A 210 -34.24 -11.07 4.12
C GLY A 210 -32.76 -11.21 3.75
N SER A 211 -32.38 -12.14 2.87
CA SER A 211 -30.99 -12.37 2.45
C SER A 211 -30.39 -11.25 1.60
N VAL A 212 -31.22 -10.35 1.05
CA VAL A 212 -30.76 -9.16 0.32
C VAL A 212 -29.97 -8.21 1.24
N ILE A 213 -30.38 -8.07 2.50
CA ILE A 213 -29.70 -7.20 3.46
C ILE A 213 -28.27 -7.73 3.77
N PRO A 214 -28.08 -9.00 4.18
CA PRO A 214 -26.77 -9.64 4.26
C PRO A 214 -25.96 -9.53 2.96
N ALA A 215 -26.59 -9.69 1.78
CA ALA A 215 -25.91 -9.55 0.49
C ALA A 215 -25.27 -8.17 0.35
N CYS A 216 -26.01 -7.10 0.66
CA CYS A 216 -25.50 -5.73 0.66
C CYS A 216 -24.40 -5.52 1.70
N CYS A 217 -24.57 -6.04 2.92
CA CYS A 217 -23.55 -5.96 3.97
C CYS A 217 -22.23 -6.61 3.52
N TRP A 218 -22.30 -7.81 2.95
CA TRP A 218 -21.14 -8.55 2.48
C TRP A 218 -20.51 -7.94 1.24
N ALA A 219 -21.32 -7.45 0.29
CA ALA A 219 -20.83 -6.68 -0.86
C ALA A 219 -20.04 -5.44 -0.43
N TRP A 220 -20.60 -4.69 0.52
CA TRP A 220 -19.95 -3.50 1.07
C TRP A 220 -18.65 -3.85 1.80
N SER A 221 -18.65 -4.88 2.65
CA SER A 221 -17.44 -5.34 3.35
C SER A 221 -16.32 -5.74 2.39
N VAL A 222 -16.64 -6.53 1.35
CA VAL A 222 -15.68 -6.91 0.30
C VAL A 222 -15.11 -5.67 -0.38
N PHE A 223 -15.98 -4.73 -0.76
CA PHE A 223 -15.56 -3.52 -1.45
C PHE A 223 -14.65 -2.64 -0.58
N GLN A 224 -15.03 -2.44 0.69
CA GLN A 224 -14.22 -1.68 1.64
C GLN A 224 -12.86 -2.34 1.89
N ASP A 225 -12.81 -3.65 2.05
CA ASP A 225 -11.56 -4.39 2.29
C ASP A 225 -10.57 -4.21 1.12
N ILE A 226 -11.07 -4.33 -0.11
CA ILE A 226 -10.26 -4.11 -1.32
C ILE A 226 -9.81 -2.64 -1.43
N ARG A 227 -10.68 -1.69 -1.09
CA ARG A 227 -10.36 -0.26 -1.16
C ARG A 227 -9.33 0.14 -0.10
N ASP A 228 -9.48 -0.31 1.14
CA ASP A 228 -8.57 0.00 2.24
C ASP A 228 -7.16 -0.57 1.98
N MET A 229 -7.06 -1.75 1.37
CA MET A 229 -5.78 -2.34 0.99
C MET A 229 -5.02 -1.54 -0.08
N LYS A 230 -5.73 -0.94 -1.04
CA LYS A 230 -5.11 -0.11 -2.09
C LYS A 230 -4.82 1.30 -1.60
N GLY A 231 -5.74 1.89 -0.83
CA GLY A 231 -5.64 3.27 -0.35
C GLY A 231 -4.54 3.48 0.71
N ARG A 232 -4.44 2.59 1.70
CA ARG A 232 -3.46 2.76 2.79
C ARG A 232 -2.02 2.60 2.31
N ALA A 233 -1.75 1.64 1.43
CA ALA A 233 -0.42 1.43 0.87
C ALA A 233 0.02 2.60 -0.04
N ALA A 234 -0.89 3.14 -0.85
CA ALA A 234 -0.62 4.30 -1.68
C ALA A 234 -0.34 5.55 -0.83
N LEU A 235 -1.15 5.79 0.22
CA LEU A 235 -0.98 6.95 1.10
C LEU A 235 0.32 6.87 1.92
N LEU A 236 0.70 5.67 2.38
CA LEU A 236 2.01 5.44 3.01
C LEU A 236 3.16 5.71 2.05
N LYS A 237 3.02 5.32 0.77
CA LYS A 237 4.03 5.58 -0.27
C LYS A 237 4.22 7.08 -0.49
N GLU A 238 3.12 7.84 -0.59
CA GLU A 238 3.16 9.30 -0.72
C GLU A 238 3.78 9.99 0.51
N GLU A 239 3.43 9.56 1.73
CA GLU A 239 4.01 10.12 2.96
C GLU A 239 5.52 9.83 3.05
N LEU A 240 5.93 8.60 2.72
CA LEU A 240 7.35 8.21 2.71
C LEU A 240 8.14 9.00 1.66
N GLN A 241 7.57 9.21 0.47
CA GLN A 241 8.15 10.06 -0.57
C GLN A 241 8.36 11.49 -0.07
N TYR A 242 7.35 12.07 0.58
CA TYR A 242 7.42 13.41 1.15
C TYR A 242 8.53 13.54 2.21
N LEU A 243 8.63 12.58 3.12
CA LEU A 243 9.66 12.60 4.16
C LEU A 243 11.07 12.52 3.58
N VAL A 244 11.30 11.63 2.62
CA VAL A 244 12.60 11.49 1.96
C VAL A 244 12.96 12.76 1.20
N LEU A 245 12.00 13.35 0.46
CA LEU A 245 12.15 14.62 -0.26
C LEU A 245 12.43 15.82 0.66
N SER A 246 11.94 15.79 1.89
CA SER A 246 12.15 16.88 2.83
C SER A 246 13.63 17.09 3.18
N GLY A 247 14.47 16.06 2.98
CA GLY A 247 15.92 16.08 3.26
C GLY A 247 16.24 16.33 4.74
N LYS A 248 15.28 16.18 5.64
CA LYS A 248 15.50 16.41 7.07
C LYS A 248 16.03 15.12 7.69
N LYS A 249 17.31 15.14 8.12
CA LYS A 249 17.95 14.05 8.90
C LYS A 249 17.14 13.59 10.13
N ALA A 250 16.16 14.38 10.61
CA ALA A 250 15.34 14.09 11.78
C ALA A 250 14.20 13.08 11.57
N ASP A 251 13.89 12.66 10.33
CA ASP A 251 12.67 11.89 10.05
C ASP A 251 12.88 10.36 9.96
N VAL A 252 14.08 9.85 10.24
CA VAL A 252 14.39 8.40 10.22
C VAL A 252 13.44 7.56 11.11
N PRO A 253 13.07 7.98 12.34
CA PRO A 253 12.12 7.22 13.15
C PRO A 253 10.74 7.12 12.50
N ARG A 254 10.31 8.16 11.78
CA ARG A 254 9.02 8.20 11.09
C ARG A 254 9.03 7.29 9.85
N ILE A 255 10.14 7.28 9.10
CA ILE A 255 10.36 6.34 7.99
C ILE A 255 10.23 4.89 8.47
N ALA A 256 10.88 4.53 9.59
CA ALA A 256 10.78 3.20 10.19
C ALA A 256 9.34 2.84 10.61
N GLU A 257 8.59 3.78 11.18
CA GLU A 257 7.18 3.59 11.55
C GLU A 257 6.30 3.30 10.32
N LEU A 258 6.48 4.04 9.23
CA LEU A 258 5.74 3.83 7.99
C LEU A 258 6.05 2.47 7.36
N LEU A 259 7.33 2.06 7.34
CA LEU A 259 7.75 0.76 6.83
C LEU A 259 7.22 -0.42 7.68
N ARG A 260 7.14 -0.27 9.01
CA ARG A 260 6.46 -1.24 9.88
C ARG A 260 4.96 -1.34 9.59
N THR A 261 4.32 -0.20 9.33
CA THR A 261 2.89 -0.18 8.96
C THR A 261 2.67 -0.90 7.62
N LEU A 262 3.57 -0.71 6.65
CA LEU A 262 3.54 -1.40 5.36
C LEU A 262 3.72 -2.92 5.50
N GLU A 263 4.60 -3.36 6.40
CA GLU A 263 4.78 -4.77 6.74
C GLU A 263 3.49 -5.36 7.33
N ALA A 264 2.89 -4.69 8.30
CA ALA A 264 1.62 -5.12 8.90
C ALA A 264 0.49 -5.24 7.87
N LEU A 265 0.41 -4.30 6.92
CA LEU A 265 -0.55 -4.35 5.81
C LEU A 265 -0.30 -5.52 4.84
N SER A 266 0.86 -6.18 4.92
CA SER A 266 1.22 -7.31 4.06
C SER A 266 0.74 -8.65 4.64
N GLU A 267 0.09 -8.64 5.82
CA GLU A 267 -0.63 -9.79 6.42
C GLU A 267 0.24 -11.04 6.58
N GLY A 268 1.55 -10.86 6.83
CA GLY A 268 2.50 -11.97 6.94
C GLY A 268 2.85 -12.67 5.62
N ASN A 269 2.39 -12.15 4.46
CA ASN A 269 2.81 -12.64 3.15
C ASN A 269 4.11 -11.95 2.72
N LEU A 270 5.21 -12.72 2.74
CA LEU A 270 6.55 -12.23 2.45
C LEU A 270 6.68 -11.70 1.00
N ASP A 271 6.15 -12.42 0.01
CA ASP A 271 6.24 -12.02 -1.40
C ASP A 271 5.50 -10.70 -1.66
N ARG A 272 4.34 -10.53 -1.02
CA ARG A 272 3.58 -9.28 -1.07
C ARG A 272 4.35 -8.12 -0.45
N TYR A 273 5.05 -8.37 0.66
CA TYR A 273 5.89 -7.37 1.29
C TYR A 273 7.09 -6.99 0.40
N LYS A 274 7.79 -7.98 -0.17
CA LYS A 274 8.90 -7.77 -1.14
C LYS A 274 8.48 -6.89 -2.31
N ILE A 275 7.32 -7.16 -2.91
CA ILE A 275 6.80 -6.36 -4.03
C ILE A 275 6.60 -4.90 -3.61
N ARG A 276 5.95 -4.67 -2.46
CA ARG A 276 5.66 -3.31 -1.97
C ARG A 276 6.92 -2.53 -1.62
N VAL A 277 7.89 -3.17 -0.98
CA VAL A 277 9.17 -2.55 -0.62
C VAL A 277 9.96 -2.18 -1.88
N ARG A 278 10.07 -3.07 -2.86
CA ARG A 278 10.73 -2.76 -4.14
C ARG A 278 10.09 -1.58 -4.87
N GLU A 279 8.76 -1.55 -4.92
CA GLU A 279 8.02 -0.44 -5.55
C GLU A 279 8.31 0.90 -4.85
N ILE A 280 8.43 0.89 -3.53
CA ILE A 280 8.82 2.07 -2.75
C ILE A 280 10.25 2.49 -3.04
N LEU A 281 11.20 1.56 -2.97
CA LEU A 281 12.61 1.88 -3.20
C LEU A 281 12.82 2.41 -4.63
N SER A 282 12.18 1.80 -5.62
CA SER A 282 12.24 2.26 -7.02
C SER A 282 11.73 3.70 -7.17
N MET A 283 10.59 4.02 -6.53
CA MET A 283 10.09 5.39 -6.51
C MET A 283 11.06 6.35 -5.80
N LEU A 284 11.62 5.97 -4.65
CA LEU A 284 12.56 6.85 -3.92
C LEU A 284 13.83 7.10 -4.74
N THR A 285 14.38 6.08 -5.39
CA THR A 285 15.53 6.19 -6.27
C THR A 285 15.25 7.18 -7.42
N ASP A 286 14.12 7.03 -8.11
CA ASP A 286 13.72 7.93 -9.21
C ASP A 286 13.58 9.39 -8.75
N VAL A 287 13.02 9.58 -7.56
CA VAL A 287 12.89 10.90 -6.93
C VAL A 287 14.26 11.50 -6.59
N THR A 288 15.20 10.72 -6.06
CA THR A 288 16.57 11.18 -5.78
C THR A 288 17.32 11.54 -7.07
N ILE A 289 17.16 10.76 -8.14
CA ILE A 289 17.71 11.09 -9.47
C ILE A 289 17.13 12.42 -9.95
N THR A 290 15.81 12.60 -9.87
CA THR A 290 15.13 13.84 -10.29
C THR A 290 15.54 15.03 -9.44
N ALA A 291 15.83 14.83 -8.16
CA ALA A 291 16.36 15.87 -7.28
C ALA A 291 17.78 16.31 -7.69
N GLY A 292 18.51 15.50 -8.47
CA GLY A 292 19.84 15.78 -9.00
C GLY A 292 20.95 14.90 -8.45
N GLY A 293 20.61 13.73 -7.87
CA GLY A 293 21.60 12.71 -7.52
C GLY A 293 22.22 12.05 -8.76
N ASP A 294 23.36 11.39 -8.57
CA ASP A 294 24.07 10.67 -9.64
C ASP A 294 23.26 9.47 -10.16
N PRO A 295 22.80 9.48 -11.43
CA PRO A 295 21.97 8.40 -11.96
C PRO A 295 22.67 7.05 -12.01
N GLU A 296 23.96 7.00 -12.37
CA GLU A 296 24.67 5.72 -12.56
C GLU A 296 24.87 5.00 -11.23
N GLY A 297 25.38 5.72 -10.21
CA GLY A 297 25.54 5.16 -8.86
C GLY A 297 24.21 4.75 -8.23
N LEU A 298 23.14 5.55 -8.43
CA LEU A 298 21.81 5.24 -7.88
C LEU A 298 21.17 4.02 -8.54
N ILE A 299 21.34 3.83 -9.86
CA ILE A 299 20.83 2.65 -10.57
C ILE A 299 21.54 1.38 -10.08
N GLU A 300 22.86 1.41 -9.92
CA GLU A 300 23.60 0.23 -9.48
C GLU A 300 23.24 -0.15 -8.04
N ARG A 301 23.21 0.84 -7.16
CA ARG A 301 22.75 0.66 -5.78
C ARG A 301 21.33 0.11 -5.72
N HIS A 302 20.41 0.61 -6.55
CA HIS A 302 19.05 0.08 -6.62
C HIS A 302 19.01 -1.42 -6.97
N ARG A 303 19.83 -1.87 -7.94
CA ARG A 303 19.93 -3.29 -8.30
C ARG A 303 20.44 -4.14 -7.15
N GLU A 304 21.44 -3.67 -6.41
CA GLU A 304 21.98 -4.38 -5.24
C GLU A 304 20.91 -4.59 -4.17
N GLN A 305 20.12 -3.56 -3.87
CA GLN A 305 19.03 -3.66 -2.89
C GLN A 305 17.90 -4.58 -3.37
N GLU A 306 17.52 -4.53 -4.65
CA GLU A 306 16.54 -5.46 -5.20
C GLU A 306 16.97 -6.92 -5.04
N ARG A 307 18.26 -7.21 -5.31
CA ARG A 307 18.81 -8.55 -5.13
C ARG A 307 18.77 -8.98 -3.66
N ALA A 308 19.21 -8.12 -2.75
CA ALA A 308 19.20 -8.40 -1.31
C ALA A 308 17.78 -8.64 -0.75
N ILE A 309 16.77 -7.92 -1.25
CA ILE A 309 15.37 -8.12 -0.89
C ILE A 309 14.86 -9.47 -1.41
N GLU A 310 15.20 -9.83 -2.64
CA GLU A 310 14.75 -11.09 -3.26
C GLU A 310 15.35 -12.31 -2.53
N GLU A 311 16.64 -12.25 -2.16
CA GLU A 311 17.34 -13.29 -1.41
C GLU A 311 16.89 -13.40 0.06
N SER A 312 16.27 -12.35 0.61
CA SER A 312 15.85 -12.33 2.01
C SER A 312 14.65 -13.24 2.29
N GLY A 313 14.77 -14.10 3.29
CA GLY A 313 13.69 -14.94 3.82
C GLY A 313 12.98 -14.38 5.06
N ASN A 314 13.41 -13.23 5.58
CA ASN A 314 12.91 -12.65 6.84
C ASN A 314 12.35 -11.24 6.59
N PRO A 315 11.08 -10.95 6.97
CA PRO A 315 10.52 -9.60 6.85
C PRO A 315 11.31 -8.53 7.63
N GLU A 316 11.94 -8.87 8.75
CA GLU A 316 12.74 -7.91 9.51
C GLU A 316 14.00 -7.48 8.74
N ASN A 317 14.63 -8.41 8.01
CA ASN A 317 15.79 -8.09 7.17
C ASN A 317 15.38 -7.20 6.00
N ILE A 318 14.24 -7.48 5.37
CA ILE A 318 13.70 -6.65 4.28
C ILE A 318 13.41 -5.24 4.80
N ARG A 319 12.81 -5.13 5.99
CA ARG A 319 12.53 -3.85 6.64
C ARG A 319 13.81 -3.08 6.93
N ALA A 320 14.82 -3.74 7.49
CA ALA A 320 16.12 -3.12 7.77
C ALA A 320 16.79 -2.57 6.49
N ILE A 321 16.79 -3.36 5.40
CA ILE A 321 17.27 -2.92 4.08
C ILE A 321 16.53 -1.65 3.64
N ALA A 322 15.20 -1.67 3.69
CA ALA A 322 14.37 -0.54 3.28
C ALA A 322 14.58 0.71 4.14
N GLU A 323 14.71 0.54 5.45
CA GLU A 323 14.98 1.63 6.41
C GLU A 323 16.34 2.29 6.14
N THR A 324 17.39 1.47 5.98
CA THR A 324 18.74 1.95 5.65
C THR A 324 18.75 2.67 4.30
N GLU A 325 18.16 2.08 3.27
CA GLU A 325 18.13 2.68 1.93
C GLU A 325 17.38 4.02 1.93
N ALA A 326 16.18 4.06 2.51
CA ALA A 326 15.38 5.29 2.56
C ALA A 326 16.10 6.41 3.34
N ALA A 327 16.81 6.08 4.42
CA ALA A 327 17.59 7.04 5.19
C ALA A 327 18.79 7.58 4.39
N GLU A 328 19.51 6.71 3.67
CA GLU A 328 20.64 7.11 2.83
C GLU A 328 20.20 7.98 1.64
N LEU A 329 19.11 7.62 0.96
CA LEU A 329 18.55 8.44 -0.12
C LEU A 329 18.10 9.82 0.38
N SER A 330 17.50 9.89 1.57
CA SER A 330 17.12 11.19 2.18
C SER A 330 18.34 12.04 2.53
N ALA A 331 19.40 11.42 3.04
CA ALA A 331 20.66 12.12 3.30
C ALA A 331 21.31 12.64 2.02
N MET A 332 21.32 11.86 0.94
CA MET A 332 21.81 12.31 -0.37
C MET A 332 21.04 13.55 -0.84
N ILE A 333 19.71 13.53 -0.77
CA ILE A 333 18.87 14.68 -1.15
C ILE A 333 19.19 15.92 -0.33
N ALA A 334 19.43 15.76 0.98
CA ALA A 334 19.80 16.85 1.87
C ALA A 334 21.13 17.53 1.46
N ASP A 335 22.07 16.76 0.90
CA ASP A 335 23.40 17.23 0.52
C ASP A 335 23.45 17.82 -0.91
N ILE A 336 22.44 17.57 -1.77
CA ILE A 336 22.37 18.07 -3.16
C ILE A 336 22.54 19.61 -3.26
N PRO A 337 21.87 20.45 -2.44
CA PRO A 337 22.03 21.90 -2.53
C PRO A 337 23.47 22.35 -2.25
N GLU A 338 24.14 21.72 -1.28
CA GLU A 338 25.52 22.04 -0.92
C GLU A 338 26.50 21.59 -2.02
N GLN A 339 26.29 20.40 -2.57
CA GLN A 339 27.08 19.91 -3.72
C GLN A 339 26.93 20.83 -4.94
N ARG A 340 25.71 21.27 -5.26
CA ARG A 340 25.45 22.24 -6.36
C ARG A 340 26.11 23.59 -6.10
N ALA A 341 26.04 24.10 -4.88
CA ALA A 341 26.71 25.34 -4.49
C ALA A 341 28.24 25.22 -4.63
N ASN A 342 28.82 24.09 -4.21
CA ASN A 342 30.25 23.83 -4.35
C ASN A 342 30.68 23.73 -5.82
N MET A 343 29.92 23.03 -6.67
CA MET A 343 30.17 22.98 -8.12
C MET A 343 30.05 24.36 -8.76
N LEU A 344 29.05 25.16 -8.37
CA LEU A 344 28.88 26.54 -8.85
C LEU A 344 30.13 27.37 -8.54
N VAL A 345 30.64 27.29 -7.31
CA VAL A 345 31.84 28.03 -6.90
C VAL A 345 33.08 27.53 -7.62
N HIS A 346 33.23 26.22 -7.82
CA HIS A 346 34.34 25.66 -8.57
C HIS A 346 34.35 26.14 -10.02
N ARG A 347 33.20 26.08 -10.71
CA ARG A 347 33.05 26.60 -12.08
C ARG A 347 33.28 28.11 -12.16
N ALA A 348 32.83 28.86 -11.15
CA ALA A 348 33.10 30.29 -11.06
C ALA A 348 34.60 30.58 -10.93
N LYS A 349 35.33 29.85 -10.07
CA LYS A 349 36.78 30.00 -9.93
C LYS A 349 37.51 29.68 -11.24
N ALA A 350 37.14 28.60 -11.92
CA ALA A 350 37.72 28.23 -13.20
C ALA A 350 37.53 29.34 -14.25
N TYR A 351 36.29 29.80 -14.44
CA TYR A 351 36.00 30.87 -15.40
C TYR A 351 36.73 32.18 -15.07
N ILE A 352 36.77 32.56 -13.79
CA ILE A 352 37.52 33.75 -13.36
C ILE A 352 39.02 33.56 -13.61
N GLY A 353 39.59 32.40 -13.30
CA GLY A 353 40.99 32.08 -13.54
C GLY A 353 41.40 32.21 -15.01
N ASP A 354 40.50 31.85 -15.92
CA ASP A 354 40.75 31.93 -17.36
C ASP A 354 40.59 33.37 -17.91
N HIS A 355 39.77 34.22 -17.29
CA HIS A 355 39.35 35.52 -17.87
C HIS A 355 39.65 36.75 -17.00
N PHE A 356 40.36 36.63 -15.87
CA PHE A 356 40.53 37.74 -14.92
C PHE A 356 41.20 38.99 -15.54
N CYS A 357 41.99 38.82 -16.60
CA CYS A 357 42.64 39.90 -17.35
C CYS A 357 41.70 40.65 -18.33
N GLU A 358 40.52 40.11 -18.62
CA GLU A 358 39.63 40.60 -19.69
C GLU A 358 38.54 41.55 -19.20
N GLY A 359 38.75 42.22 -18.05
CA GLY A 359 37.72 43.08 -17.48
C GLY A 359 36.51 42.32 -16.91
N VAL A 360 36.72 41.08 -16.44
CA VAL A 360 35.65 40.21 -15.93
C VAL A 360 34.86 40.88 -14.80
N SER A 361 33.53 40.78 -14.85
CA SER A 361 32.62 41.32 -13.84
C SER A 361 31.75 40.22 -13.23
N VAL A 362 31.24 40.44 -12.02
CA VAL A 362 30.32 39.49 -11.36
C VAL A 362 29.11 39.17 -12.22
N LEU A 363 28.64 40.13 -13.04
CA LEU A 363 27.53 39.91 -13.97
C LEU A 363 27.90 38.88 -15.05
N MET A 364 29.06 39.04 -15.69
CA MET A 364 29.54 38.12 -16.73
C MET A 364 29.75 36.70 -16.19
N VAL A 365 30.31 36.58 -14.98
CA VAL A 365 30.48 35.27 -14.33
C VAL A 365 29.11 34.61 -14.09
N ALA A 366 28.13 35.38 -13.59
CA ALA A 366 26.78 34.88 -13.34
C ALA A 366 26.05 34.46 -14.63
N GLU A 367 26.16 35.26 -15.69
CA GLU A 367 25.60 34.97 -17.02
C GLU A 367 26.21 33.69 -17.61
N GLN A 368 27.54 33.56 -17.57
CA GLN A 368 28.24 32.36 -18.07
C GLN A 368 27.84 31.08 -17.33
N LEU A 369 27.54 31.20 -16.04
CA LEU A 369 27.14 30.06 -15.20
C LEU A 369 25.63 29.80 -15.20
N GLY A 370 24.83 30.66 -15.84
CA GLY A 370 23.37 30.54 -15.90
C GLY A 370 22.68 30.77 -14.55
N VAL A 371 23.24 31.60 -13.67
CA VAL A 371 22.69 31.86 -12.32
C VAL A 371 22.46 33.35 -12.09
N SER A 372 21.64 33.69 -11.10
CA SER A 372 21.47 35.08 -10.69
C SER A 372 22.71 35.61 -9.96
N ARG A 373 23.01 36.90 -10.15
CA ARG A 373 24.12 37.58 -9.46
C ARG A 373 24.07 37.42 -7.94
N ALA A 374 22.88 37.55 -7.34
CA ALA A 374 22.69 37.43 -5.90
C ALA A 374 23.00 36.02 -5.40
N HIS A 375 22.61 34.98 -6.16
CA HIS A 375 22.91 33.60 -5.82
C HIS A 375 24.42 33.33 -5.88
N LEU A 376 25.09 33.72 -6.98
CA LEU A 376 26.53 33.58 -7.12
C LEU A 376 27.29 34.26 -5.98
N MET A 377 26.96 35.53 -5.66
CA MET A 377 27.64 36.27 -4.59
C MET A 377 27.50 35.60 -3.22
N ARG A 378 26.31 35.07 -2.92
CA ARG A 378 26.04 34.41 -1.64
C ARG A 378 26.83 33.11 -1.51
N GLU A 379 26.73 32.22 -2.50
CA GLU A 379 27.41 30.92 -2.43
C GLU A 379 28.94 31.08 -2.51
N PHE A 380 29.45 32.00 -3.37
CA PHE A 380 30.88 32.25 -3.48
C PHE A 380 31.49 32.79 -2.19
N LYS A 381 30.82 33.75 -1.54
CA LYS A 381 31.29 34.28 -0.24
C LYS A 381 31.21 33.23 0.87
N LYS A 382 30.16 32.41 0.87
CA LYS A 382 30.01 31.32 1.85
C LYS A 382 31.13 30.29 1.72
N ALA A 383 31.51 29.92 0.49
CA ALA A 383 32.49 28.87 0.24
C ALA A 383 33.96 29.34 0.25
N THR A 384 34.23 30.61 -0.04
CA THR A 384 35.60 31.14 -0.18
C THR A 384 35.97 32.18 0.87
N GLU A 385 35.02 32.57 1.72
CA GLU A 385 35.12 33.71 2.65
C GLU A 385 35.40 35.07 1.98
N GLN A 386 35.45 35.11 0.65
CA GLN A 386 35.77 36.29 -0.16
C GLN A 386 34.63 36.60 -1.14
N THR A 387 34.45 37.88 -1.47
CA THR A 387 33.57 38.26 -2.57
C THR A 387 34.23 37.95 -3.92
N VAL A 388 33.42 37.75 -4.96
CA VAL A 388 33.90 37.52 -6.33
C VAL A 388 34.89 38.61 -6.79
N ASN A 389 34.62 39.89 -6.48
CA ASN A 389 35.51 41.00 -6.82
C ASN A 389 36.83 40.98 -6.03
N GLN A 390 36.81 40.57 -4.76
CA GLN A 390 38.02 40.39 -3.97
C GLN A 390 38.88 39.28 -4.58
N TYR A 391 38.27 38.16 -4.95
CA TYR A 391 38.96 37.04 -5.58
C TYR A 391 39.60 37.42 -6.92
N ILE A 392 38.87 38.14 -7.78
CA ILE A 392 39.43 38.70 -9.04
C ILE A 392 40.60 39.64 -8.74
N THR A 393 40.47 40.50 -7.73
CA THR A 393 41.54 41.44 -7.35
C THR A 393 42.78 40.69 -6.88
N THR A 394 42.62 39.67 -6.04
CA THR A 394 43.74 38.83 -5.57
C THR A 394 44.50 38.20 -6.74
N LEU A 395 43.80 37.56 -7.68
CA LEU A 395 44.43 36.97 -8.87
C LEU A 395 45.17 38.01 -9.72
N ARG A 396 44.58 39.20 -9.90
CA ARG A 396 45.23 40.31 -10.62
C ARG A 396 46.49 40.81 -9.91
N MET A 397 46.46 40.92 -8.58
CA MET A 397 47.62 41.37 -7.81
C MET A 397 48.75 40.33 -7.83
N GLU A 398 48.41 39.04 -7.70
CA GLU A 398 49.37 37.95 -7.84
C GLU A 398 50.05 37.99 -9.20
N ARG A 399 49.27 38.08 -10.28
CA ARG A 399 49.82 38.20 -11.63
C ARG A 399 50.63 39.48 -11.84
N ALA A 400 50.19 40.60 -11.26
CA ALA A 400 50.91 41.87 -11.35
C ALA A 400 52.28 41.81 -10.69
N LYS A 401 52.41 41.12 -9.55
CA LYS A 401 53.70 40.92 -8.86
C LYS A 401 54.72 40.15 -9.69
N GLU A 402 54.25 39.24 -10.53
CA GLU A 402 55.09 38.51 -11.48
C GLU A 402 55.53 39.43 -12.64
N LEU A 403 54.59 40.16 -13.24
CA LEU A 403 54.83 40.99 -14.42
C LEU A 403 55.66 42.25 -14.13
N LEU A 404 55.58 42.81 -12.91
CA LEU A 404 56.32 44.03 -12.53
C LEU A 404 57.84 43.86 -12.58
N ARG A 405 58.36 42.63 -12.58
CA ARG A 405 59.79 42.35 -12.74
C ARG A 405 60.29 42.83 -14.11
N ASP A 406 59.58 42.46 -15.16
CA ASP A 406 60.05 42.63 -16.54
C ASP A 406 59.32 43.75 -17.30
N ARG A 407 58.19 44.24 -16.77
CA ARG A 407 57.32 45.21 -17.48
C ARG A 407 57.21 46.55 -16.77
N SER A 408 56.75 47.56 -17.51
CA SER A 408 56.44 48.87 -16.93
C SER A 408 55.18 48.81 -16.08
N VAL A 409 55.01 49.72 -15.12
CA VAL A 409 53.80 49.79 -14.27
C VAL A 409 52.54 49.95 -15.12
N THR A 410 52.64 50.70 -16.21
CA THR A 410 51.54 50.94 -17.14
C THR A 410 51.18 49.69 -17.93
N ASP A 411 52.17 48.97 -18.48
CA ASP A 411 51.91 47.74 -19.24
C ASP A 411 51.33 46.65 -18.34
N THR A 412 51.88 46.48 -17.14
CA THR A 412 51.36 45.52 -16.16
C THR A 412 49.91 45.84 -15.80
N ALA A 413 49.54 47.11 -15.62
CA ALA A 413 48.18 47.51 -15.30
C ALA A 413 47.18 47.05 -16.38
N PHE A 414 47.52 47.29 -17.66
CA PHE A 414 46.67 46.88 -18.77
C PHE A 414 46.61 45.35 -18.93
N GLU A 415 47.74 44.66 -18.78
CA GLU A 415 47.80 43.21 -18.96
C GLU A 415 47.04 42.42 -17.89
N VAL A 416 46.97 42.92 -16.65
CA VAL A 416 46.16 42.30 -15.59
C VAL A 416 44.71 42.80 -15.59
N GLY A 417 44.28 43.54 -16.62
CA GLY A 417 42.88 43.90 -16.84
C GLY A 417 42.40 45.17 -16.13
N TYR A 418 43.30 46.13 -15.85
CA TYR A 418 42.92 47.49 -15.48
C TYR A 418 43.04 48.45 -16.67
N ASN A 419 42.00 49.27 -16.88
CA ASN A 419 41.99 50.26 -17.95
C ASN A 419 42.66 51.60 -17.54
N ASN A 420 43.21 51.68 -16.32
CA ASN A 420 43.79 52.91 -15.77
C ASN A 420 44.96 52.58 -14.82
N SER A 421 46.17 52.97 -15.21
CA SER A 421 47.41 52.73 -14.46
C SER A 421 47.45 53.42 -13.08
N ASN A 422 46.80 54.57 -12.91
CA ASN A 422 46.75 55.29 -11.63
C ASN A 422 45.80 54.56 -10.64
N TYR A 423 44.67 54.07 -11.15
CA TYR A 423 43.74 53.28 -10.34
C TYR A 423 44.38 51.94 -9.93
N PHE A 424 45.04 51.26 -10.86
CA PHE A 424 45.85 50.07 -10.56
C PHE A 424 46.87 50.35 -9.44
N SER A 425 47.63 51.43 -9.54
CA SER A 425 48.64 51.78 -8.53
C SER A 425 48.04 52.00 -7.14
N THR A 426 46.84 52.57 -7.07
CA THR A 426 46.09 52.76 -5.82
C THR A 426 45.65 51.43 -5.23
N VAL A 427 45.10 50.53 -6.05
CA VAL A 427 44.64 49.20 -5.63
C VAL A 427 45.82 48.33 -5.21
N PHE A 428 46.92 48.35 -5.97
CA PHE A 428 48.14 47.60 -5.68
C PHE A 428 48.75 48.04 -4.34
N LYS A 429 48.88 49.35 -4.11
CA LYS A 429 49.37 49.88 -2.82
C LYS A 429 48.47 49.48 -1.65
N LYS A 430 47.16 49.42 -1.87
CA LYS A 430 46.21 48.96 -0.84
C LYS A 430 46.33 47.46 -0.56
N SER A 431 46.63 46.64 -1.57
CA SER A 431 46.79 45.19 -1.45
C SER A 431 48.13 44.80 -0.80
N GLU A 432 49.23 45.36 -1.31
CA GLU A 432 50.59 44.92 -0.97
C GLU A 432 51.33 45.87 -0.02
N GLY A 433 50.73 47.02 0.34
CA GLY A 433 51.32 48.04 1.22
C GLY A 433 52.35 48.96 0.54
N LEU A 434 52.87 48.58 -0.62
CA LEU A 434 53.86 49.34 -1.41
C LEU A 434 53.26 49.75 -2.75
N SER A 435 53.65 50.92 -3.29
CA SER A 435 53.30 51.26 -4.67
C SER A 435 53.97 50.29 -5.66
N PRO A 436 53.41 50.09 -6.87
CA PRO A 436 54.01 49.21 -7.88
C PRO A 436 55.49 49.55 -8.18
N LEU A 437 55.85 50.83 -8.17
CA LEU A 437 57.21 51.29 -8.43
C LEU A 437 58.15 50.98 -7.25
N GLU A 438 57.69 51.18 -6.01
CA GLU A 438 58.44 50.80 -4.81
C GLU A 438 58.65 49.28 -4.75
N PHE A 439 57.60 48.51 -5.08
CA PHE A 439 57.66 47.05 -5.14
C PHE A 439 58.65 46.56 -6.22
N LYS A 440 58.62 47.17 -7.41
CA LYS A 440 59.57 46.87 -8.50
C LYS A 440 61.02 47.14 -8.07
N LYS A 441 61.30 48.32 -7.51
CA LYS A 441 62.64 48.66 -7.00
C LYS A 441 63.11 47.69 -5.92
N LEU A 442 62.20 47.27 -5.03
CA LEU A 442 62.53 46.31 -3.99
C LEU A 442 62.92 44.93 -4.57
N GLN A 443 62.21 44.47 -5.61
CA GLN A 443 62.56 43.24 -6.32
C GLN A 443 63.90 43.34 -7.06
N GLU A 444 64.20 44.50 -7.66
CA GLU A 444 65.48 44.80 -8.33
C GLU A 444 66.65 44.91 -7.33
N SER A 445 66.39 45.30 -6.08
CA SER A 445 67.41 45.45 -5.02
C SER A 445 67.70 44.15 -4.27
N GLY A 446 66.82 43.15 -4.39
CA GLY A 446 66.89 41.85 -3.72
C GLY A 446 67.19 40.66 -4.64
N SER A 447 67.47 40.94 -5.93
CA SER A 447 68.00 39.99 -6.92
C SER A 447 69.47 40.28 -7.16
#